data_AF-A0A2E0UXP3-F1
#
_entry.id   AF-A0A2E0UXP3-F1
#
_cell.length_a   1.000
_cell.length_b   1.000
_cell.length_c   1.000
_cell.angle_alpha   90.00
_cell.angle_beta   90.00
_cell.angle_gamma   90.00
#
_symmetry.space_group_name_H-M   'P 1'
#
loop_
_entity.id
_entity.type
_entity.pdbx_description
1 polymer ?
#
loop_
_entity_poly.entity_id
_entity_poly.type
_entity_poly.pdbx_seq_one_letter_code
_entity_poly.pdbx_strand_id
1 'polypeptide(L)'
;MLLSIKDTILEKRGLLFNLFFFVYLLTLQPIVLRRVGRVLERGQDDIWLGILIVFVSIFETAGIFWKTPAVALRLRTDTDRNQKGNIGFGFIFLVWIFHTVISVSLMMIALNAFDAWKVDQNQEISGWVIGLLFLIIIKELILLFYWMDQFGSAKPANLLSEEKQQKIFHRELIGEIALFLFGIVAFTSNWEFIAVNTPILPGNYIYILLQYLVALFLCLLFFLPIRCMFIFEEYLTLNTQREIFLFWSTILLNVVFSLTIIPNPF
;
A
#
# COMPACT_ATOMS: atom_id res chain seq x y z
N MET A 1 -28.66 4.66 17.72
CA MET A 1 -27.63 5.73 17.68
C MET A 1 -26.26 5.19 17.26
N LEU A 2 -25.72 4.15 17.90
CA LEU A 2 -24.41 3.57 17.54
C LEU A 2 -24.31 3.00 16.10
N LEU A 3 -25.38 2.41 15.56
CA LEU A 3 -25.41 1.92 14.17
C LEU A 3 -25.26 3.07 13.16
N SER A 4 -26.04 4.14 13.32
CA SER A 4 -25.97 5.35 12.49
C SER A 4 -24.58 6.01 12.47
N ILE A 5 -23.84 5.98 13.59
CA ILE A 5 -22.47 6.52 13.63
C ILE A 5 -21.51 5.65 12.82
N LYS A 6 -21.61 4.31 12.93
CA LYS A 6 -20.77 3.38 12.15
C LYS A 6 -21.00 3.54 10.66
N ASP A 7 -22.26 3.63 10.25
CA ASP A 7 -22.65 3.80 8.85
C ASP A 7 -22.11 5.11 8.29
N THR A 8 -22.20 6.20 9.06
CA THR A 8 -21.65 7.51 8.68
C THR A 8 -20.12 7.47 8.55
N ILE A 9 -19.42 6.80 9.46
CA ILE A 9 -17.95 6.67 9.41
C ILE A 9 -17.53 5.85 8.19
N LEU A 10 -18.21 4.73 7.91
CA LEU A 10 -17.93 3.89 6.75
C LEU A 10 -18.20 4.62 5.44
N GLU A 11 -19.29 5.38 5.36
CA GLU A 11 -19.65 6.17 4.18
C GLU A 11 -18.62 7.29 3.92
N LYS A 12 -18.14 7.95 4.97
CA LYS A 12 -17.18 9.07 4.86
C LYS A 12 -15.71 8.66 4.94
N ARG A 13 -15.40 7.38 5.09
CA ARG A 13 -14.02 6.92 5.30
C ARG A 13 -13.08 7.38 4.20
N GLY A 14 -13.49 7.29 2.93
CA GLY A 14 -12.63 7.67 1.80
C GLY A 14 -12.27 9.15 1.83
N LEU A 15 -13.22 10.01 2.21
CA LEU A 15 -12.98 11.43 2.40
C LEU A 15 -12.02 11.69 3.57
N LEU A 16 -12.20 11.00 4.70
CA LEU A 16 -11.30 11.12 5.85
C LEU A 16 -9.88 10.65 5.52
N PHE A 17 -9.73 9.53 4.80
CA PHE A 17 -8.42 9.05 4.35
C PHE A 17 -7.73 10.03 3.41
N ASN A 18 -8.46 10.61 2.45
CA ASN A 18 -7.90 11.63 1.57
C ASN A 18 -7.50 12.90 2.36
N LEU A 19 -8.28 13.30 3.36
CA LEU A 19 -7.93 14.42 4.24
C LEU A 19 -6.66 14.12 5.04
N PHE A 20 -6.56 12.95 5.66
CA PHE A 20 -5.35 12.54 6.39
C PHE A 20 -4.14 12.42 5.48
N PHE A 21 -4.32 11.93 4.25
CA PHE A 21 -3.27 11.86 3.25
C PHE A 21 -2.78 13.27 2.88
N PHE A 22 -3.70 14.21 2.66
CA PHE A 22 -3.35 15.60 2.40
C PHE A 22 -2.57 16.24 3.56
N VAL A 23 -3.00 16.00 4.81
CA VAL A 23 -2.27 16.45 6.00
C VAL A 23 -0.87 15.82 6.04
N TYR A 24 -0.74 14.53 5.74
CA TYR A 24 0.55 13.84 5.65
C TYR A 24 1.46 14.50 4.61
N LEU A 25 0.96 14.75 3.39
CA LEU A 25 1.72 15.39 2.31
C LEU A 25 2.28 16.76 2.71
N LEU A 26 1.50 17.56 3.46
CA LEU A 26 1.94 18.89 3.88
C LEU A 26 2.91 18.88 5.06
N THR A 27 2.97 17.81 5.85
CA THR A 27 3.66 17.81 7.15
C THR A 27 4.77 16.77 7.24
N LEU A 28 4.43 15.50 7.11
CA LEU A 28 5.33 14.37 7.37
C LEU A 28 6.05 13.91 6.10
N GLN A 29 5.44 14.04 4.93
CA GLN A 29 6.04 13.63 3.65
C GLN A 29 7.44 14.27 3.44
N PRO A 30 7.65 15.59 3.61
CA PRO A 30 8.97 16.18 3.35
C PRO A 30 10.04 15.67 4.32
N ILE A 31 9.63 15.31 5.54
CA ILE A 31 10.51 14.77 6.57
C ILE A 31 10.92 13.34 6.19
N VAL A 32 9.96 12.49 5.82
CA VAL A 32 10.24 11.11 5.38
C VAL A 32 11.12 11.12 4.14
N LEU A 33 10.76 11.90 3.11
CA LEU A 33 11.51 11.98 1.87
C LEU A 33 12.95 12.45 2.10
N ARG A 34 13.16 13.50 2.91
CA ARG A 34 14.52 13.97 3.25
C ARG A 34 15.33 12.89 3.98
N ARG A 35 14.71 12.12 4.87
CA ARG A 35 15.38 11.02 5.59
C ARG A 35 15.78 9.90 4.65
N VAL A 36 14.89 9.50 3.75
CA VAL A 36 15.17 8.50 2.71
C VAL A 36 16.35 8.95 1.84
N GLY A 37 16.39 10.23 1.42
CA GLY A 37 17.52 10.77 0.65
C GLY A 37 18.84 10.79 1.42
N ARG A 38 18.85 11.02 2.73
CA ARG A 38 20.08 10.89 3.53
C ARG A 38 20.65 9.47 3.48
N VAL A 39 19.79 8.46 3.56
CA VAL A 39 20.20 7.07 3.53
C VAL A 39 20.63 6.64 2.13
N LEU A 40 19.77 6.84 1.12
CA LEU A 40 19.97 6.28 -0.21
C LEU A 40 20.91 7.09 -1.11
N GLU A 41 20.91 8.42 -1.01
CA GLU A 41 21.78 9.28 -1.86
C GLU A 41 23.12 9.56 -1.19
N ARG A 42 23.13 9.73 0.13
CA ARG A 42 24.32 10.20 0.88
C ARG A 42 25.00 9.11 1.68
N GLY A 43 24.44 7.90 1.73
CA GLY A 43 24.97 6.78 2.50
C GLY A 43 25.06 7.05 4.01
N GLN A 44 24.26 7.99 4.52
CA GLN A 44 24.21 8.35 5.94
C GLN A 44 23.29 7.38 6.69
N ASP A 45 23.68 7.03 7.90
CA ASP A 45 22.83 6.27 8.82
C ASP A 45 21.65 7.12 9.31
N ASP A 46 20.51 6.47 9.51
CA ASP A 46 19.32 7.09 10.09
C ASP A 46 18.48 6.05 10.84
N ILE A 47 18.90 5.74 12.07
CA ILE A 47 18.25 4.75 12.94
C ILE A 47 16.73 5.01 13.05
N TRP A 48 16.30 6.26 13.08
CA TRP A 48 14.87 6.60 13.19
C TRP A 48 14.08 6.26 11.93
N LEU A 49 14.67 6.41 10.74
CA LEU A 49 14.06 5.95 9.50
C LEU A 49 13.98 4.41 9.50
N GLY A 50 15.07 3.74 9.90
CA GLY A 50 15.08 2.27 10.03
C GLY A 50 13.96 1.76 10.96
N ILE A 51 13.83 2.37 12.14
CA ILE A 51 12.75 2.06 13.10
C ILE A 51 11.37 2.32 12.47
N LEU A 52 11.19 3.47 11.82
CA LEU A 52 9.91 3.82 11.17
C LEU A 52 9.54 2.76 10.13
N ILE A 53 10.47 2.36 9.27
CA ILE A 53 10.22 1.37 8.22
C ILE A 53 9.86 0.01 8.82
N VAL A 54 10.65 -0.48 9.79
CA VAL A 54 10.35 -1.76 10.48
C VAL A 54 8.96 -1.71 11.12
N PHE A 55 8.63 -0.60 11.77
CA PHE A 55 7.34 -0.42 12.43
C PHE A 55 6.17 -0.42 11.43
N VAL A 56 6.30 0.28 10.29
CA VAL A 56 5.25 0.26 9.27
C VAL A 56 5.10 -1.08 8.58
N SER A 57 6.18 -1.87 8.44
CA SER A 57 6.09 -3.26 7.95
C SER A 57 5.36 -4.18 8.92
N ILE A 58 5.48 -3.96 10.24
CA ILE A 58 4.68 -4.67 11.24
C ILE A 58 3.20 -4.24 11.13
N PHE A 59 2.95 -2.95 10.97
CA PHE A 59 1.61 -2.39 10.80
C PHE A 59 0.90 -2.89 9.56
N GLU A 60 1.60 -3.02 8.44
CA GLU A 60 1.09 -3.66 7.23
C GLU A 60 0.56 -5.06 7.53
N THR A 61 1.38 -5.90 8.16
CA THR A 61 1.02 -7.28 8.51
C THR A 61 -0.20 -7.31 9.43
N ALA A 62 -0.18 -6.55 10.52
CA ALA A 62 -1.29 -6.46 11.46
C ALA A 62 -2.57 -5.91 10.80
N GLY A 63 -2.40 -4.92 9.94
CA GLY A 63 -3.48 -4.27 9.20
C GLY A 63 -4.16 -5.20 8.22
N ILE A 64 -3.38 -6.01 7.48
CA ILE A 64 -3.91 -7.10 6.65
C ILE A 64 -4.70 -8.09 7.51
N PHE A 65 -4.09 -8.60 8.59
CA PHE A 65 -4.76 -9.59 9.45
C PHE A 65 -6.09 -9.08 10.04
N TRP A 66 -6.16 -7.81 10.42
CA TRP A 66 -7.35 -7.24 11.03
C TRP A 66 -8.41 -6.76 10.02
N LYS A 67 -8.00 -6.24 8.86
CA LYS A 67 -8.92 -5.72 7.84
C LYS A 67 -9.52 -6.82 6.97
N THR A 68 -8.73 -7.83 6.57
CA THR A 68 -9.18 -8.87 5.62
C THR A 68 -10.47 -9.59 6.05
N PRO A 69 -10.66 -10.00 7.33
CA PRO A 69 -11.89 -10.69 7.73
C PRO A 69 -13.16 -9.85 7.55
N ALA A 70 -13.07 -8.52 7.77
CA ALA A 70 -14.20 -7.61 7.59
C ALA A 70 -14.59 -7.49 6.11
N VAL A 71 -13.58 -7.33 5.24
CA VAL A 71 -13.77 -7.26 3.79
C VAL A 71 -14.32 -8.58 3.25
N ALA A 72 -13.77 -9.71 3.68
CA ALA A 72 -14.23 -11.04 3.29
C ALA A 72 -15.66 -11.34 3.76
N LEU A 73 -16.07 -10.84 4.95
CA LEU A 73 -17.44 -10.98 5.43
C LEU A 73 -18.41 -10.19 4.54
N ARG A 74 -18.11 -8.92 4.24
CA ARG A 74 -18.94 -8.07 3.38
C ARG A 74 -19.14 -8.67 1.99
N LEU A 75 -18.08 -9.26 1.43
CA LEU A 75 -18.12 -9.99 0.17
C LEU A 75 -19.13 -11.14 0.17
N ARG A 76 -19.16 -11.92 1.24
CA ARG A 76 -20.01 -13.11 1.34
C ARG A 76 -21.48 -12.79 1.59
N THR A 77 -21.75 -11.65 2.24
CA THR A 77 -23.12 -11.20 2.55
C THR A 77 -23.85 -10.61 1.34
N ASP A 78 -23.13 -10.23 0.29
CA ASP A 78 -23.71 -9.62 -0.91
C ASP A 78 -24.05 -10.70 -1.96
N THR A 79 -25.27 -11.24 -1.87
CA THR A 79 -25.74 -12.42 -2.62
C THR A 79 -25.77 -12.25 -4.15
N ASP A 80 -25.98 -11.03 -4.67
CA ASP A 80 -25.94 -10.76 -6.11
C ASP A 80 -24.50 -10.69 -6.65
N ARG A 81 -23.52 -10.39 -5.78
CA ARG A 81 -22.11 -10.27 -6.16
C ARG A 81 -21.33 -11.58 -6.07
N ASN A 82 -21.90 -12.65 -5.50
CA ASN A 82 -21.29 -13.99 -5.50
C ASN A 82 -21.02 -14.54 -6.91
N GLN A 83 -21.73 -14.08 -7.95
CA GLN A 83 -21.39 -14.41 -9.36
C GLN A 83 -20.15 -13.67 -9.89
N LYS A 84 -19.78 -12.52 -9.30
CA LYS A 84 -18.51 -11.81 -9.54
C LYS A 84 -17.37 -12.30 -8.64
N GLY A 85 -17.63 -13.27 -7.75
CA GLY A 85 -16.72 -13.78 -6.73
C GLY A 85 -15.43 -14.44 -7.24
N ASN A 86 -15.25 -14.52 -8.55
CA ASN A 86 -13.98 -14.90 -9.17
C ASN A 86 -13.11 -13.66 -9.39
N ILE A 87 -12.85 -12.87 -8.33
CA ILE A 87 -11.66 -12.01 -8.36
C ILE A 87 -10.50 -12.99 -8.45
N GLY A 88 -10.02 -13.16 -9.69
CA GLY A 88 -9.24 -14.32 -10.06
C GLY A 88 -8.08 -14.44 -9.10
N PHE A 89 -7.80 -15.68 -8.68
CA PHE A 89 -6.57 -16.02 -7.97
C PHE A 89 -5.34 -15.31 -8.58
N GLY A 90 -5.32 -15.15 -9.91
CA GLY A 90 -4.32 -14.38 -10.63
C GLY A 90 -4.20 -12.89 -10.24
N PHE A 91 -5.30 -12.18 -9.95
CA PHE A 91 -5.23 -10.79 -9.50
C PHE A 91 -4.63 -10.69 -8.08
N ILE A 92 -5.10 -11.54 -7.16
CA ILE A 92 -4.55 -11.59 -5.79
C ILE A 92 -3.05 -11.90 -5.83
N PHE A 93 -2.66 -12.88 -6.65
CA PHE A 93 -1.26 -13.26 -6.84
C PHE A 93 -0.43 -12.14 -7.48
N LEU A 94 -0.95 -11.45 -8.49
CA LEU A 94 -0.27 -10.32 -9.13
C LEU A 94 -0.03 -9.17 -8.16
N VAL A 95 -1.05 -8.80 -7.38
CA VAL A 95 -0.93 -7.80 -6.32
C VAL A 95 0.12 -8.22 -5.30
N TRP A 96 0.10 -9.48 -4.88
CA TRP A 96 1.05 -10.03 -3.92
C TRP A 96 2.51 -9.97 -4.39
N ILE A 97 2.79 -10.25 -5.68
CA ILE A 97 4.16 -10.14 -6.22
C ILE A 97 4.71 -8.73 -6.00
N PHE A 98 3.94 -7.72 -6.40
CA PHE A 98 4.41 -6.34 -6.26
C PHE A 98 4.46 -5.91 -4.80
N HIS A 99 3.52 -6.37 -3.98
CA HIS A 99 3.57 -6.14 -2.54
C HIS A 99 4.86 -6.72 -1.91
N THR A 100 5.28 -7.91 -2.35
CA THR A 100 6.54 -8.54 -1.94
C THR A 100 7.74 -7.70 -2.34
N VAL A 101 7.76 -7.16 -3.58
CA VAL A 101 8.82 -6.25 -4.03
C VAL A 101 8.92 -5.01 -3.14
N ILE A 102 7.78 -4.42 -2.76
CA ILE A 102 7.72 -3.25 -1.87
C ILE A 102 8.19 -3.57 -0.46
N SER A 103 7.79 -4.72 0.07
CA SER A 103 8.23 -5.17 1.39
C SER A 103 9.73 -5.44 1.45
N VAL A 104 10.28 -6.05 0.39
CA VAL A 104 11.73 -6.26 0.25
C VAL A 104 12.45 -4.92 0.11
N SER A 105 12.01 -4.02 -0.76
CA SER A 105 12.68 -2.73 -0.96
C SER A 105 12.68 -1.88 0.31
N LEU A 106 11.58 -1.86 1.07
CA LEU A 106 11.53 -1.21 2.38
C LEU A 106 12.53 -1.81 3.35
N MET A 107 12.62 -3.14 3.44
CA MET A 107 13.61 -3.78 4.30
C MET A 107 15.05 -3.41 3.88
N MET A 108 15.33 -3.30 2.58
CA MET A 108 16.64 -2.84 2.10
C MET A 108 16.94 -1.41 2.56
N ILE A 109 15.97 -0.51 2.49
CA ILE A 109 16.11 0.87 2.98
C ILE A 109 16.36 0.86 4.50
N ALA A 110 15.65 0.03 5.26
CA ALA A 110 15.84 -0.08 6.71
C ALA A 110 17.24 -0.60 7.07
N LEU A 111 17.73 -1.63 6.36
CA LEU A 111 19.08 -2.15 6.55
C LEU A 111 20.16 -1.11 6.22
N ASN A 112 19.97 -0.34 5.16
CA ASN A 112 20.88 0.74 4.80
C ASN A 112 20.86 1.85 5.88
N ALA A 113 19.68 2.17 6.40
CA ALA A 113 19.50 3.15 7.48
C ALA A 113 20.16 2.73 8.81
N PHE A 114 20.29 1.42 9.07
CA PHE A 114 20.99 0.88 10.24
C PHE A 114 22.49 0.64 10.00
N ASP A 115 23.03 1.02 8.84
CA ASP A 115 24.40 0.69 8.41
C ASP A 115 24.70 -0.83 8.42
N ALA A 116 23.65 -1.64 8.27
CA ALA A 116 23.73 -3.09 8.28
C ALA A 116 24.10 -3.68 6.92
N TRP A 117 23.68 -3.00 5.84
CA TRP A 117 24.03 -3.36 4.48
C TRP A 117 23.87 -2.14 3.55
N LYS A 118 24.96 -1.78 2.85
CA LYS A 118 24.97 -0.71 1.85
C LYS A 118 25.10 -1.29 0.45
N VAL A 119 24.07 -1.05 -0.36
CA VAL A 119 23.90 -1.65 -1.70
C VAL A 119 25.01 -1.23 -2.68
N ASP A 120 25.65 -0.08 -2.46
CA ASP A 120 26.63 0.54 -3.36
C ASP A 120 28.10 0.31 -2.99
N GLN A 121 28.41 -0.32 -1.85
CA GLN A 121 29.77 -0.38 -1.32
C GLN A 121 30.56 -1.65 -1.64
N ASN A 122 30.14 -2.47 -2.62
CA ASN A 122 30.74 -3.80 -2.90
C ASN A 122 30.90 -4.68 -1.66
N GLN A 123 30.13 -4.42 -0.60
CA GLN A 123 30.17 -5.19 0.64
C GLN A 123 29.50 -6.54 0.39
N GLU A 124 30.17 -7.62 0.83
CA GLU A 124 29.56 -8.94 0.84
C GLU A 124 28.31 -8.92 1.72
N ILE A 125 27.20 -9.47 1.20
CA ILE A 125 25.95 -9.55 1.95
C ILE A 125 26.15 -10.57 3.06
N SER A 126 26.09 -10.11 4.31
CA SER A 126 26.21 -10.97 5.47
C SER A 126 25.08 -12.02 5.52
N GLY A 127 25.38 -13.23 5.99
CA GLY A 127 24.40 -14.32 6.03
C GLY A 127 23.13 -14.01 6.84
N TRP A 128 23.23 -13.15 7.86
CA TRP A 128 22.06 -12.75 8.65
C TRP A 128 21.15 -11.77 7.89
N VAL A 129 21.70 -10.89 7.03
CA VAL A 129 20.91 -10.04 6.13
C VAL A 129 20.15 -10.90 5.13
N ILE A 130 20.80 -11.91 4.55
CA ILE A 130 20.14 -12.90 3.68
C ILE A 130 19.01 -13.60 4.44
N GLY A 131 19.26 -14.00 5.69
CA GLY A 131 18.26 -14.59 6.57
C GLY A 131 17.04 -13.67 6.78
N LEU A 132 17.25 -12.37 7.03
CA LEU A 132 16.17 -11.40 7.19
C LEU A 132 15.36 -11.20 5.90
N LEU A 133 16.01 -11.10 4.73
CA LEU A 133 15.33 -11.00 3.45
C LEU A 133 14.48 -12.25 3.18
N PHE A 134 15.00 -13.42 3.52
CA PHE A 134 14.25 -14.67 3.42
C PHE A 134 13.04 -14.72 4.37
N LEU A 135 13.19 -14.21 5.60
CA LEU A 135 12.06 -14.08 6.54
C LEU A 135 10.97 -13.14 6.01
N ILE A 136 11.32 -12.07 5.30
CA ILE A 136 10.34 -11.18 4.65
C ILE A 136 9.59 -11.92 3.55
N ILE A 137 10.27 -12.74 2.73
CA ILE A 137 9.59 -13.57 1.72
C ILE A 137 8.64 -14.58 2.37
N ILE A 138 9.07 -15.24 3.45
CA ILE A 138 8.21 -16.16 4.21
C ILE A 138 6.97 -15.40 4.76
N LYS A 139 7.17 -14.22 5.34
CA LYS A 139 6.08 -13.36 5.83
C LYS A 139 5.07 -13.06 4.73
N GLU A 140 5.54 -12.65 3.55
CA GLU A 140 4.67 -12.38 2.39
C GLU A 140 3.95 -13.64 1.91
N LEU A 141 4.60 -14.80 1.89
CA LEU A 141 3.94 -16.07 1.54
C LEU A 141 2.83 -16.43 2.53
N ILE A 142 3.05 -16.24 3.83
CA ILE A 142 2.03 -16.44 4.86
C ILE A 142 0.83 -15.51 4.62
N LEU A 143 1.08 -14.24 4.28
CA LEU A 143 0.02 -13.28 3.95
C LEU A 143 -0.76 -13.68 2.69
N LEU A 144 -0.09 -14.18 1.65
CA LEU A 144 -0.75 -14.72 0.45
C LEU A 144 -1.69 -15.88 0.81
N PHE A 145 -1.18 -16.89 1.51
CA PHE A 145 -2.00 -18.05 1.90
C PHE A 145 -3.16 -17.65 2.81
N TYR A 146 -2.95 -16.69 3.70
CA TYR A 146 -4.01 -16.11 4.52
C TYR A 146 -5.09 -15.44 3.66
N TRP A 147 -4.72 -14.60 2.68
CA TRP A 147 -5.68 -14.01 1.74
C TRP A 147 -6.42 -15.05 0.91
N MET A 148 -5.72 -16.07 0.43
CA MET A 148 -6.34 -17.17 -0.31
C MET A 148 -7.38 -17.91 0.55
N ASP A 149 -7.11 -18.19 1.82
CA ASP A 149 -8.12 -18.80 2.71
C ASP A 149 -9.31 -17.87 2.94
N GLN A 150 -9.06 -16.57 3.19
CA GLN A 150 -10.14 -15.63 3.50
C GLN A 150 -11.05 -15.36 2.29
N PHE A 151 -10.48 -15.17 1.10
CA PHE A 151 -11.26 -14.86 -0.11
C PHE A 151 -11.68 -16.10 -0.90
N GLY A 152 -10.95 -17.22 -0.82
CA GLY A 152 -11.25 -18.45 -1.53
C GLY A 152 -12.21 -19.40 -0.80
N SER A 153 -12.34 -19.28 0.53
CA SER A 153 -13.27 -20.13 1.28
C SER A 153 -14.73 -19.71 1.06
N ALA A 154 -15.55 -20.61 0.52
CA ALA A 154 -17.01 -20.54 0.49
C ALA A 154 -17.64 -20.79 1.88
N LYS A 155 -17.10 -20.13 2.92
CA LYS A 155 -17.66 -20.20 4.27
C LYS A 155 -18.99 -19.42 4.26
N PRO A 156 -20.12 -20.04 4.65
CA PRO A 156 -21.40 -19.33 4.68
C PRO A 156 -21.30 -18.12 5.62
N ALA A 157 -21.92 -17.02 5.22
CA ALA A 157 -22.09 -15.84 6.08
C ALA A 157 -23.12 -16.19 7.18
N ASN A 158 -22.73 -17.02 8.13
CA ASN A 158 -23.55 -17.27 9.32
C ASN A 158 -23.75 -15.94 10.03
N LEU A 159 -24.97 -15.69 10.51
CA LEU A 159 -25.32 -14.52 11.31
C LEU A 159 -24.37 -14.44 12.51
N LEU A 160 -23.37 -13.56 12.42
CA LEU A 160 -22.45 -13.30 13.50
C LEU A 160 -23.23 -12.58 14.61
N SER A 161 -23.05 -13.00 15.86
CA SER A 161 -23.52 -12.26 17.03
C SER A 161 -23.09 -10.79 16.95
N GLU A 162 -23.92 -9.85 17.42
CA GLU A 162 -23.63 -8.41 17.42
C GLU A 162 -22.26 -8.08 18.06
N GLU A 163 -21.90 -8.76 19.14
CA GLU A 163 -20.59 -8.60 19.81
C GLU A 163 -19.42 -8.88 18.85
N LYS A 164 -19.52 -9.97 18.09
CA LYS A 164 -18.51 -10.36 17.10
C LYS A 164 -18.44 -9.37 15.94
N GLN A 165 -19.58 -8.83 15.50
CA GLN A 165 -19.60 -7.76 14.49
C GLN A 165 -18.92 -6.48 15.00
N GLN A 166 -19.18 -6.08 16.26
CA GLN A 166 -18.54 -4.92 16.86
C GLN A 166 -17.02 -5.11 16.97
N LYS A 167 -16.57 -6.30 17.38
CA LYS A 167 -15.14 -6.63 17.44
C LYS A 167 -14.47 -6.59 16.07
N ILE A 168 -15.15 -7.08 15.02
CA ILE A 168 -14.66 -7.01 13.65
C ILE A 168 -14.53 -5.55 13.20
N PHE A 169 -15.53 -4.70 13.49
CA PHE A 169 -15.50 -3.27 13.15
C PHE A 169 -14.31 -2.54 13.80
N HIS A 170 -14.02 -2.81 15.08
CA HIS A 170 -12.89 -2.15 15.76
C HIS A 170 -11.54 -2.60 15.17
N ARG A 171 -11.41 -3.90 14.89
CA ARG A 171 -10.24 -4.47 14.24
C ARG A 171 -10.04 -3.89 12.85
N GLU A 172 -11.12 -3.79 12.08
CA GLU A 172 -11.12 -3.17 10.77
C GLU A 172 -10.58 -1.74 10.83
N LEU A 173 -11.13 -0.89 11.70
CA LEU A 173 -10.69 0.51 11.82
C LEU A 173 -9.20 0.62 12.18
N ILE A 174 -8.73 -0.18 13.14
CA ILE A 174 -7.30 -0.22 13.50
C ILE A 174 -6.47 -0.70 12.32
N GLY A 175 -6.94 -1.73 11.61
CA GLY A 175 -6.25 -2.27 10.45
C GLY A 175 -6.20 -1.28 9.28
N GLU A 176 -7.24 -0.48 9.10
CA GLU A 176 -7.26 0.60 8.12
C GLU A 176 -6.23 1.68 8.43
N ILE A 177 -6.14 2.11 9.70
CA ILE A 177 -5.13 3.08 10.14
C ILE A 177 -3.72 2.51 9.92
N ALA A 178 -3.50 1.25 10.29
CA ALA A 178 -2.20 0.59 10.13
C ALA A 178 -1.78 0.48 8.66
N LEU A 179 -2.69 0.05 7.78
CA LEU A 179 -2.47 -0.01 6.33
C LEU A 179 -2.27 1.36 5.70
N PHE A 180 -2.98 2.38 6.20
CA PHE A 180 -2.79 3.76 5.75
C PHE A 180 -1.39 4.27 6.11
N LEU A 181 -0.95 4.10 7.36
CA LEU A 181 0.39 4.49 7.79
C LEU A 181 1.49 3.75 7.03
N PHE A 182 1.29 2.46 6.77
CA PHE A 182 2.16 1.72 5.86
C PHE A 182 2.17 2.34 4.48
N GLY A 183 1.01 2.57 3.88
CA GLY A 183 0.93 2.99 2.49
C GLY A 183 1.55 4.35 2.23
N ILE A 184 1.38 5.32 3.12
CA ILE A 184 1.98 6.65 2.95
C ILE A 184 3.51 6.59 3.06
N VAL A 185 4.07 5.83 4.00
CA VAL A 185 5.53 5.69 4.17
C VAL A 185 6.12 4.85 3.05
N ALA A 186 5.46 3.76 2.66
CA ALA A 186 5.88 2.89 1.56
C ALA A 186 5.91 3.65 0.23
N PHE A 187 4.89 4.47 -0.04
CA PHE A 187 4.78 5.26 -1.25
C PHE A 187 5.87 6.34 -1.32
N THR A 188 6.07 7.10 -0.23
CA THR A 188 7.12 8.13 -0.18
C THR A 188 8.52 7.53 -0.27
N SER A 189 8.79 6.41 0.42
CA SER A 189 10.13 5.81 0.47
C SER A 189 10.52 5.09 -0.81
N ASN A 190 9.55 4.63 -1.61
CA ASN A 190 9.81 3.95 -2.88
C ASN A 190 9.57 4.88 -4.07
N TRP A 191 8.30 5.07 -4.42
CA TRP A 191 7.94 5.77 -5.66
C TRP A 191 8.40 7.23 -5.64
N GLU A 192 8.04 7.97 -4.58
CA GLU A 192 8.30 9.41 -4.55
C GLU A 192 9.79 9.71 -4.53
N PHE A 193 10.56 8.93 -3.77
CA PHE A 193 12.01 9.01 -3.78
C PHE A 193 12.61 8.76 -5.17
N ILE A 194 12.16 7.71 -5.88
CA ILE A 194 12.60 7.41 -7.25
C ILE A 194 12.21 8.56 -8.19
N ALA A 195 10.98 9.06 -8.10
CA ALA A 195 10.45 10.12 -8.94
C ALA A 195 11.23 11.43 -8.79
N VAL A 196 11.58 11.82 -7.57
CA VAL A 196 12.36 13.03 -7.28
C VAL A 196 13.81 12.90 -7.77
N ASN A 197 14.39 11.71 -7.68
CA ASN A 197 15.80 11.45 -8.05
C ASN A 197 16.00 11.01 -9.51
N THR A 198 14.92 10.82 -10.27
CA THR A 198 14.97 10.44 -11.68
C THR A 198 14.35 11.56 -12.52
N PRO A 199 15.05 12.71 -12.68
CA PRO A 199 14.51 13.83 -13.44
C PRO A 199 14.27 13.43 -14.90
N ILE A 200 13.22 13.98 -15.50
CA ILE A 200 12.97 13.79 -16.93
C ILE A 200 14.08 14.50 -17.68
N LEU A 201 14.84 13.76 -18.48
CA LEU A 201 15.92 14.32 -19.26
C LEU A 201 15.36 15.07 -20.49
N PRO A 202 15.92 16.24 -20.84
CA PRO A 202 15.51 16.95 -22.04
C PRO A 202 15.79 16.10 -23.28
N GLY A 203 14.90 16.17 -24.27
CA GLY A 203 15.01 15.41 -25.51
C GLY A 203 13.86 15.72 -26.47
N ASN A 204 13.69 14.88 -27.49
CA ASN A 204 12.54 15.02 -28.37
C ASN A 204 11.23 14.66 -27.64
N TYR A 205 10.09 15.12 -28.16
CA TYR A 205 8.78 14.89 -27.53
C TYR A 205 8.45 13.41 -27.30
N ILE A 206 8.90 12.51 -28.18
CA ILE A 206 8.67 11.06 -28.07
C ILE A 206 9.44 10.49 -26.88
N TYR A 207 10.69 10.90 -26.69
CA TYR A 207 11.53 10.48 -25.58
C TYR A 207 10.99 10.98 -24.24
N ILE A 208 10.54 12.23 -24.18
CA ILE A 208 9.87 12.79 -22.99
C ILE A 208 8.60 11.99 -22.68
N LEU A 209 7.75 11.73 -23.68
CA LEU A 209 6.54 10.92 -23.52
C LEU A 209 6.85 9.52 -23.00
N LEU A 210 7.89 8.86 -23.54
CA LEU A 210 8.31 7.54 -23.09
C LEU A 210 8.74 7.54 -21.62
N GLN A 211 9.48 8.56 -21.18
CA GLN A 211 9.87 8.70 -19.78
C GLN A 211 8.63 8.86 -18.87
N TYR A 212 7.64 9.67 -19.27
CA TYR A 212 6.37 9.78 -18.54
C TYR A 212 5.56 8.48 -18.53
N LEU A 213 5.57 7.70 -19.62
CA LEU A 213 4.91 6.39 -19.65
C LEU A 213 5.58 5.38 -18.71
N VAL A 214 6.91 5.38 -18.64
CA VAL A 214 7.66 4.55 -17.67
C VAL A 214 7.38 5.00 -16.25
N ALA A 215 7.39 6.30 -15.99
CA ALA A 215 7.02 6.88 -14.70
C ALA A 215 5.59 6.51 -14.29
N LEU A 216 4.62 6.60 -15.20
CA LEU A 216 3.24 6.18 -14.98
C LEU A 216 3.15 4.69 -14.64
N PHE A 217 3.86 3.85 -15.40
CA PHE A 217 3.91 2.41 -15.15
C PHE A 217 4.46 2.10 -13.76
N LEU A 218 5.60 2.69 -13.39
CA LEU A 218 6.21 2.53 -12.07
C LEU A 218 5.32 3.09 -10.95
N CYS A 219 4.69 4.24 -11.14
CA CYS A 219 3.74 4.81 -10.19
C CYS A 219 2.60 3.82 -9.91
N LEU A 220 2.00 3.24 -10.95
CA LEU A 220 0.96 2.23 -10.80
C LEU A 220 1.48 0.95 -10.15
N LEU A 221 2.71 0.55 -10.48
CA LEU A 221 3.41 -0.61 -9.90
C LEU A 221 3.51 -0.51 -8.39
N PHE A 222 3.78 0.68 -7.84
CA PHE A 222 3.90 0.92 -6.40
C PHE A 222 2.56 1.27 -5.75
N PHE A 223 1.74 2.08 -6.42
CA PHE A 223 0.49 2.60 -5.88
C PHE A 223 -0.57 1.50 -5.69
N LEU A 224 -0.76 0.64 -6.70
CA LEU A 224 -1.82 -0.36 -6.67
C LEU A 224 -1.62 -1.40 -5.56
N PRO A 225 -0.43 -1.99 -5.36
CA PRO A 225 -0.22 -2.97 -4.29
C PRO A 225 -0.33 -2.35 -2.91
N ILE A 226 0.21 -1.15 -2.71
CA ILE A 226 0.10 -0.42 -1.44
C ILE A 226 -1.36 -0.19 -1.05
N ARG A 227 -2.22 0.15 -2.02
CA ARG A 227 -3.64 0.44 -1.79
C ARG A 227 -4.56 -0.75 -2.05
N CYS A 228 -4.03 -1.94 -2.33
CA CYS A 228 -4.83 -3.03 -2.89
C CYS A 228 -6.05 -3.39 -2.03
N MET A 229 -5.90 -3.45 -0.71
CA MET A 229 -7.01 -3.75 0.21
C MET A 229 -8.12 -2.70 0.18
N PHE A 230 -7.77 -1.42 0.02
CA PHE A 230 -8.73 -0.33 -0.12
C PHE A 230 -9.37 -0.33 -1.50
N ILE A 231 -8.57 -0.47 -2.56
CA ILE A 231 -9.05 -0.55 -3.95
C ILE A 231 -10.01 -1.71 -4.11
N PHE A 232 -9.65 -2.88 -3.60
CA PHE A 232 -10.47 -4.08 -3.64
C PHE A 232 -11.78 -3.86 -2.92
N GLU A 233 -11.74 -3.33 -1.71
CA GLU A 233 -12.95 -3.04 -0.94
C GLU A 233 -13.84 -1.98 -1.59
N GLU A 234 -13.27 -0.85 -2.02
CA GLU A 234 -14.00 0.22 -2.68
C GLU A 234 -14.64 -0.30 -3.97
N TYR A 235 -13.87 -0.98 -4.83
CA TYR A 235 -14.35 -1.60 -6.07
C TYR A 235 -15.53 -2.54 -5.82
N LEU A 236 -15.46 -3.32 -4.74
CA LEU A 236 -16.51 -4.22 -4.34
C LEU A 236 -17.75 -3.53 -3.82
N THR A 237 -17.66 -2.28 -3.35
CA THR A 237 -18.82 -1.52 -2.90
C THR A 237 -19.54 -0.75 -4.02
N LEU A 238 -18.90 -0.58 -5.19
CA LEU A 238 -19.47 0.21 -6.30
C LEU A 238 -20.69 -0.49 -6.92
N ASN A 239 -21.82 0.21 -6.91
CA ASN A 239 -23.11 -0.26 -7.44
C ASN A 239 -23.53 0.51 -8.69
N THR A 240 -23.09 1.76 -8.85
CA THR A 240 -23.52 2.62 -9.96
C THR A 240 -22.37 2.95 -10.91
N GLN A 241 -22.68 3.20 -12.19
CA GLN A 241 -21.69 3.68 -13.17
C GLN A 241 -21.04 5.00 -12.73
N ARG A 242 -21.80 5.86 -12.03
CA ARG A 242 -21.30 7.10 -11.45
C ARG A 242 -20.23 6.83 -10.40
N GLU A 243 -20.45 5.89 -9.48
CA GLU A 243 -19.47 5.49 -8.47
C GLU A 243 -18.22 4.90 -9.11
N ILE A 244 -18.36 4.06 -10.14
CA ILE A 244 -17.24 3.51 -10.92
C ILE A 244 -16.42 4.63 -11.57
N PHE A 245 -17.08 5.59 -12.23
CA PHE A 245 -16.40 6.73 -12.83
C PHE A 245 -15.66 7.58 -11.80
N LEU A 246 -16.31 7.89 -10.67
CA LEU A 246 -15.69 8.67 -9.58
C LEU A 246 -14.48 7.93 -9.00
N PHE A 247 -14.61 6.63 -8.75
CA PHE A 247 -13.53 5.78 -8.26
C PHE A 247 -12.30 5.84 -9.18
N TRP A 248 -12.46 5.56 -10.49
CA TRP A 248 -11.35 5.62 -11.44
C TRP A 248 -10.79 7.03 -11.59
N SER A 249 -11.63 8.06 -11.51
CA SER A 249 -11.21 9.46 -11.54
C SER A 249 -10.36 9.82 -10.32
N THR A 250 -10.65 9.29 -9.12
CA THR A 250 -9.79 9.51 -7.94
C THR A 250 -8.44 8.81 -8.06
N ILE A 251 -8.38 7.60 -8.63
CA ILE A 251 -7.12 6.91 -8.92
C ILE A 251 -6.32 7.72 -9.93
N LEU A 252 -6.94 8.12 -11.04
CA LEU A 252 -6.29 8.91 -12.09
C LEU A 252 -5.77 10.24 -11.53
N LEU A 253 -6.55 10.95 -10.71
CA LEU A 253 -6.14 12.20 -10.09
C LEU A 253 -4.93 12.02 -9.18
N ASN A 254 -4.90 10.96 -8.35
CA ASN A 254 -3.75 10.64 -7.51
C ASN A 254 -2.50 10.34 -8.33
N VAL A 255 -2.65 9.60 -9.43
CA VAL A 255 -1.55 9.29 -10.35
C VAL A 255 -1.04 10.56 -11.03
N VAL A 256 -1.92 11.41 -11.57
CA VAL A 256 -1.54 12.68 -12.19
C VAL A 256 -0.81 13.56 -11.17
N PHE A 257 -1.34 13.71 -9.96
CA PHE A 257 -0.67 14.45 -8.90
C PHE A 257 0.72 13.86 -8.59
N SER A 258 0.83 12.54 -8.51
CA SER A 258 2.11 11.87 -8.25
C SER A 258 3.14 12.09 -9.36
N LEU A 259 2.70 12.22 -10.61
CA LEU A 259 3.58 12.55 -11.74
C LEU A 259 4.05 14.00 -11.72
N THR A 260 3.27 14.93 -11.13
CA THR A 260 3.69 16.34 -10.98
C THR A 260 4.83 16.54 -9.99
N ILE A 261 5.13 15.53 -9.17
CA ILE A 261 6.27 15.54 -8.23
C ILE A 261 7.60 15.38 -8.97
N ILE A 262 7.59 14.76 -10.15
CA ILE A 262 8.80 14.54 -10.94
C ILE A 262 9.35 15.92 -11.37
N PRO A 263 10.63 16.24 -11.06
CA PRO A 263 11.23 17.50 -11.46
C PRO A 263 11.13 17.70 -12.98
N ASN A 264 10.52 18.82 -13.37
CA ASN A 264 10.32 19.15 -14.77
C ASN A 264 11.61 19.76 -15.36
N PRO A 265 12.09 19.31 -16.54
CA PRO A 265 13.26 19.89 -17.20
C PRO A 265 13.03 21.28 -17.81
N PHE A 266 11.79 21.79 -17.80
CA PHE A 266 11.43 23.09 -18.38
C PHE A 266 11.51 24.23 -17.38
#